data_AF-A0A3D2BPJ5-F1
#
_entry.id   AF-A0A3D2BPJ5-F1
#
_cell.length_a   1.000
_cell.length_b   1.000
_cell.length_c   1.000
_cell.angle_alpha   90.00
_cell.angle_beta   90.00
_cell.angle_gamma   90.00
#
_symmetry.space_group_name_H-M   'P 1'
#
loop_
_entity.id
_entity.type
_entity.pdbx_description
1 polymer ?
#
loop_
_entity_poly.entity_id
_entity_poly.type
_entity_poly.pdbx_seq_one_letter_code
_entity_poly.pdbx_strand_id
1 'polypeptide(L)' 'MPKPKRDLDPMSIKELQEYIAEMHEEIERVRAEIAKKEAHRSGVEALFKKQ' A
#
# COMPACT_ATOMS: atom_id res chain seq x y z
N MET A 1 -1.78 11.94 -16.29
CA MET A 1 -1.44 13.12 -15.48
C MET A 1 -1.33 12.68 -14.03
N PRO A 2 -0.32 13.09 -13.26
CA PRO A 2 -0.28 12.79 -11.83
C PRO A 2 -1.49 13.41 -11.14
N LYS A 3 -2.13 12.67 -10.23
CA LYS A 3 -3.22 13.24 -9.42
C LYS A 3 -2.62 14.38 -8.57
N PRO A 4 -3.27 15.56 -8.50
CA PRO A 4 -2.80 16.64 -7.65
C PRO A 4 -2.69 16.16 -6.20
N LYS A 5 -1.60 16.53 -5.53
CA LYS A 5 -1.41 16.24 -4.11
C LYS A 5 -2.40 17.07 -3.28
N ARG A 6 -2.77 16.55 -2.12
CA ARG A 6 -3.56 17.31 -1.14
C ARG A 6 -2.77 18.55 -0.71
N ASP A 7 -3.45 19.68 -0.64
CA ASP A 7 -2.89 20.90 -0.07
C ASP A 7 -2.76 20.74 1.45
N LEU A 8 -1.57 21.01 1.97
CA LEU A 8 -1.22 20.80 3.39
C LEU A 8 -1.12 22.12 4.16
N ASP A 9 -1.04 23.27 3.46
CA ASP A 9 -0.88 24.59 4.07
C ASP A 9 -1.98 24.96 5.09
N PRO A 10 -3.27 24.62 4.88
CA PRO A 10 -4.31 24.95 5.85
C PRO A 10 -4.41 23.97 7.03
N MET A 11 -3.67 22.86 7.03
CA MET A 11 -3.80 21.81 8.04
C MET A 11 -3.00 22.14 9.31
N SER A 12 -3.59 21.90 10.47
CA SER A 12 -2.90 21.93 11.75
C SER A 12 -1.93 20.75 11.90
N ILE A 13 -0.99 20.85 12.85
CA ILE A 13 -0.05 19.76 13.17
C ILE A 13 -0.79 18.46 13.50
N LYS A 14 -1.91 18.54 14.23
CA LYS A 14 -2.72 17.38 14.59
C LYS A 14 -3.32 16.71 13.36
N GLU A 15 -3.91 17.49 12.46
CA GLU A 15 -4.47 16.96 11.21
C GLU A 15 -3.38 16.35 10.30
N LEU A 16 -2.18 16.92 10.29
CA LEU A 16 -1.05 16.33 9.58
C LEU A 16 -0.62 14.99 10.19
N GLN A 17 -0.62 14.86 11.52
CA GLN A 17 -0.34 13.58 12.20
C GLN A 17 -1.41 12.52 11.91
N GLU A 18 -2.69 12.91 11.92
CA GLU A 18 -3.80 12.04 11.55
C GLU A 18 -3.69 11.58 10.09
N TYR A 19 -3.40 12.51 9.17
CA TYR A 19 -3.20 12.19 7.76
C TYR A 19 -2.00 11.26 7.53
N ILE A 20 -0.91 11.42 8.29
CA ILE A 20 0.21 10.48 8.26
C ILE A 20 -0.22 9.08 8.71
N ALA A 21 -1.04 8.99 9.77
CA ALA A 21 -1.53 7.71 10.26
C ALA A 21 -2.40 7.00 9.21
N GLU A 22 -3.35 7.72 8.59
CA GLU A 22 -4.18 7.20 7.50
C GLU A 22 -3.34 6.67 6.32
N MET A 23 -2.32 7.42 5.91
CA MET A 23 -1.43 7.00 4.82
C MET A 23 -0.61 5.77 5.18
N HIS A 24 -0.19 5.61 6.44
CA HIS A 24 0.52 4.41 6.88
C HIS A 24 -0.39 3.19 6.91
N GLU A 25 -1.63 3.32 7.38
CA GLU A 25 -2.62 2.23 7.33
C GLU A 25 -2.87 1.77 5.89
N GLU A 26 -3.00 2.71 4.96
CA GLU A 26 -3.17 2.40 3.54
C GLU A 26 -1.93 1.72 2.95
N ILE A 27 -0.72 2.15 3.31
CA ILE A 27 0.52 1.49 2.90
C ILE A 27 0.54 0.04 3.38
N GLU A 28 0.19 -0.22 4.64
CA GLU A 28 0.18 -1.59 5.18
C GLU A 28 -0.90 -2.45 4.52
N ARG A 29 -2.08 -1.89 4.23
CA ARG A 29 -3.13 -2.57 3.46
C ARG A 29 -2.64 -2.98 2.07
N VAL A 30 -1.98 -2.07 1.35
CA VAL A 30 -1.45 -2.34 0.01
C VAL A 30 -0.34 -3.38 0.07
N ARG A 31 0.56 -3.30 1.05
CA ARG A 31 1.63 -4.31 1.27
C ARG A 31 1.05 -5.70 1.51
N ALA A 32 0.00 -5.81 2.32
CA ALA A 32 -0.68 -7.09 2.56
C ALA A 32 -1.29 -7.68 1.28
N GLU A 33 -1.90 -6.85 0.43
CA GLU A 33 -2.43 -7.30 -0.87
C GLU A 33 -1.32 -7.73 -1.85
N ILE A 34 -0.19 -7.02 -1.86
CA ILE A 34 0.98 -7.43 -2.65
C ILE A 34 1.47 -8.80 -2.18
N ALA A 35 1.66 -8.99 -0.88
CA ALA A 35 2.12 -10.26 -0.32
C ALA A 35 1.19 -11.43 -0.69
N LYS A 36 -0.14 -11.23 -0.65
CA LYS A 36 -1.12 -12.23 -1.11
C LYS A 36 -0.94 -12.58 -2.60
N LYS A 37 -0.73 -11.58 -3.46
CA LYS A 37 -0.53 -11.79 -4.90
C LYS A 37 0.79 -12.50 -5.21
N GLU A 38 1.86 -12.15 -4.50
CA GLU A 38 3.17 -12.79 -4.62
C GLU A 38 3.12 -14.25 -4.15
N ALA A 39 2.46 -14.53 -3.02
CA ALA A 39 2.25 -15.88 -2.53
C ALA A 39 1.51 -16.74 -3.56
N HIS A 40 0.42 -16.22 -4.15
CA HIS A 40 -0.30 -16.90 -5.21
C HIS A 40 0.60 -17.18 -6.43
N ARG A 41 1.41 -16.21 -6.86
CA ARG A 41 2.35 -16.40 -7.98
C ARG A 41 3.41 -17.47 -7.68
N SER A 42 4.01 -17.44 -6.50
CA SER A 42 5.03 -18.42 -6.09
C SER A 42 4.48 -19.85 -5.99
N GLY A 43 3.25 -20.02 -5.51
CA GLY A 43 2.57 -21.32 -5.47
C GLY A 43 2.36 -21.91 -6.87
N VAL A 44 2.03 -21.06 -7.84
CA VAL A 44 1.88 -21.46 -9.24
C VAL A 44 3.25 -21.81 -9.86
N GLU A 45 4.27 -20.99 -9.66
CA GLU A 45 5.62 -21.27 -10.18
C GLU A 45 6.24 -22.57 -9.60
N ALA A 46 5.97 -22.88 -8.34
CA ALA A 46 6.42 -24.13 -7.70
C ALA A 46 5.68 -25.38 -8.22
N LEU A 47 4.42 -25.24 -8.64
CA LEU A 47 3.66 -26.30 -9.31
C LEU A 47 4.18 -26.56 -10.73
N PHE A 48 4.52 -25.50 -11.48
CA PHE A 48 5.05 -25.63 -12.85
C PHE A 48 6.48 -26.19 -12.93
N LYS A 49 7.31 -26.03 -11.90
CA LYS A 49 8.69 -26.59 -11.86
C LYS A 49 8.77 -28.05 -11.41
N LYS A 50 7.65 -28.67 -11.02
CA LYS A 50 7.57 -30.07 -10.57
C LYS A 50 7.01 -31.03 -11.63
N GLN A 51 6.78 -30.56 -12.87
CA GLN A 51 6.48 -31.42 -14.01
C GLN A 51 7.72 -31.64 -14.87
#